data_AF-A0A7W1RYY2-F1
#
_entry.id   AF-A0A7W1RYY2-F1
#
_cell.length_a   1.000
_cell.length_b   1.000
_cell.length_c   1.000
_cell.angle_alpha   90.00
_cell.angle_beta   90.00
_cell.angle_gamma   90.00
#
_symmetry.space_group_name_H-M   'P 1'
#
loop_
_entity.id
_entity.type
_entity.pdbx_description
1 polymer ?
#
loop_
_entity_poly.entity_id
_entity_poly.type
_entity_poly.pdbx_seq_one_letter_code
_entity_poly.pdbx_strand_id
1 'polypeptide(L)'
;VGALAALDDAPARRVSDLRVFAGVPDGYEFLNVDGDSGLRVGAGYFHSFVDDYDGDVSGLMLGLEVAGTQSDGPDIEIETIAATVHAGLAFQTDVRQIHLELGPLFGVGRNSVEFVGESTSGTYYEAGVRGALFWTFDAGFQLGVDGRWQTARSYIDFAGDRRSAESRGFMGSLVAGWRF
;
A
#
# COMPACT_ATOMS: atom_id res chain seq x y z
N VAL A 1 -31.92 45.66 7.88
CA VAL A 1 -32.00 44.31 7.28
C VAL A 1 -30.72 44.12 6.47
N GLY A 2 -29.88 43.15 6.84
CA GLY A 2 -28.62 42.88 6.15
C GLY A 2 -27.53 42.38 7.08
N ALA A 3 -27.79 41.29 7.82
CA ALA A 3 -26.74 40.55 8.49
C ALA A 3 -25.98 39.78 7.40
N LEU A 4 -24.81 40.30 7.03
CA LEU A 4 -23.74 39.51 6.42
C LEU A 4 -23.33 38.50 7.48
N ALA A 5 -23.88 37.30 7.40
CA ALA A 5 -23.39 36.15 8.14
C ALA A 5 -21.94 35.96 7.72
N ALA A 6 -21.03 36.21 8.66
CA ALA A 6 -19.68 35.70 8.59
C ALA A 6 -19.81 34.18 8.46
N LEU A 7 -19.48 33.65 7.29
CA LEU A 7 -19.07 32.26 7.16
C LEU A 7 -17.78 32.18 7.98
N ASP A 8 -17.89 31.60 9.17
CA ASP A 8 -16.75 31.11 9.91
C ASP A 8 -16.06 30.05 9.02
N ASP A 9 -15.09 30.49 8.23
CA ASP A 9 -14.10 29.62 7.59
C ASP A 9 -13.26 29.00 8.71
N ALA A 10 -13.80 28.01 9.41
CA ALA A 10 -12.96 27.16 10.25
C ALA A 10 -11.97 26.47 9.30
N PRO A 11 -10.67 26.48 9.62
CA PRO A 11 -9.70 25.82 8.76
C PRO A 11 -10.09 24.36 8.61
N ALA A 12 -10.35 23.93 7.37
CA ALA A 12 -10.60 22.53 7.03
C ALA A 12 -9.56 21.66 7.76
N ARG A 13 -10.03 20.76 8.63
CA ARG A 13 -9.12 19.92 9.40
C ARG A 13 -8.62 18.84 8.45
N ARG A 14 -7.31 18.75 8.31
CA ARG A 14 -6.73 17.75 7.43
C ARG A 14 -6.56 16.48 8.23
N VAL A 15 -7.17 15.39 7.75
CA VAL A 15 -7.05 14.09 8.41
C VAL A 15 -5.84 13.35 7.86
N SER A 16 -4.95 12.94 8.76
CA SER A 16 -3.78 12.14 8.42
C SER A 16 -3.75 10.84 9.21
N ASP A 17 -3.33 9.76 8.56
CA ASP A 17 -3.23 8.45 9.18
C ASP A 17 -1.80 7.91 9.04
N LEU A 18 -1.24 7.41 10.13
CA LEU A 18 -0.02 6.57 10.12
C LEU A 18 -0.45 5.12 10.27
N ARG A 19 0.01 4.25 9.36
CA ARG A 19 -0.47 2.86 9.27
C ARG A 19 0.70 1.90 9.17
N VAL A 20 0.51 0.71 9.73
CA VAL A 20 1.37 -0.46 9.55
C VAL A 20 0.54 -1.61 9.01
N PHE A 21 1.15 -2.48 8.22
CA PHE A 21 0.44 -3.61 7.64
C PHE A 21 1.32 -4.85 7.53
N ALA A 22 0.66 -5.99 7.47
CA ALA A 22 1.25 -7.28 7.14
C ALA A 22 0.32 -8.00 6.16
N GLY A 23 0.86 -8.50 5.05
CA GLY A 23 0.09 -9.14 3.99
C GLY A 23 0.83 -10.25 3.29
N VAL A 24 0.07 -11.02 2.52
CA VAL A 24 0.58 -12.16 1.76
C VAL A 24 0.49 -11.79 0.29
N PRO A 25 1.61 -11.50 -0.39
CA PRO A 25 1.63 -11.25 -1.82
C PRO A 25 1.30 -12.53 -2.59
N ASP A 26 0.83 -12.35 -3.82
CA ASP A 26 0.77 -13.44 -4.78
C ASP A 26 2.19 -13.94 -5.09
N GLY A 27 2.31 -15.20 -5.51
CA GLY A 27 3.59 -15.82 -5.84
C GLY A 27 4.38 -15.02 -6.88
N TYR A 28 5.71 -15.20 -6.86
CA TYR A 28 6.59 -14.69 -7.92
C TYR A 28 6.93 -15.82 -8.89
N GLU A 29 6.97 -15.49 -10.18
CA GLU A 29 7.49 -16.39 -11.20
C GLU A 29 8.87 -15.87 -11.67
N PHE A 30 9.90 -16.71 -11.56
CA PHE A 30 11.24 -16.43 -12.09
C PHE A 30 11.75 -17.66 -12.86
N LEU A 31 12.08 -17.48 -14.14
CA LEU A 31 12.56 -18.57 -15.01
C LEU A 31 11.62 -19.81 -15.06
N ASN A 32 10.31 -19.61 -14.91
CA ASN A 32 9.28 -20.66 -14.77
C ASN A 32 9.37 -21.47 -13.45
N VAL A 33 10.00 -20.92 -12.41
CA VAL A 33 9.94 -21.43 -11.03
C VAL A 33 9.01 -20.54 -10.23
N ASP A 34 7.99 -21.14 -9.63
CA ASP A 34 7.04 -20.47 -8.77
C ASP A 34 7.60 -20.35 -7.34
N GLY A 35 7.50 -19.16 -6.75
CA GLY A 35 7.66 -18.96 -5.31
C GLY A 35 6.37 -19.34 -4.57
N ASP A 36 6.46 -20.24 -3.59
CA ASP A 36 5.30 -20.85 -2.93
C ASP A 36 4.61 -19.92 -1.91
N SER A 37 5.35 -18.97 -1.33
CA SER A 37 4.80 -18.06 -0.33
C SER A 37 5.62 -16.77 -0.19
N GLY A 38 5.00 -15.73 0.38
CA GLY A 38 5.70 -14.52 0.77
C GLY A 38 5.03 -13.78 1.92
N LEU A 39 5.79 -12.88 2.53
CA LEU A 39 5.32 -11.95 3.54
C LEU A 39 5.73 -10.54 3.13
N ARG A 40 4.78 -9.63 3.10
CA ARG A 40 5.03 -8.19 2.97
C ARG A 40 4.66 -7.48 4.26
N VAL A 41 5.58 -6.69 4.79
CA VAL A 41 5.36 -5.81 5.94
C VAL A 41 5.78 -4.40 5.61
N GLY A 42 5.07 -3.41 6.15
CA GLY A 42 5.43 -2.03 5.89
C GLY A 42 4.68 -1.04 6.76
N ALA A 43 5.00 0.22 6.51
CA ALA A 43 4.35 1.36 7.12
C ALA A 43 4.08 2.44 6.08
N GLY A 44 3.03 3.22 6.28
CA GLY A 44 2.69 4.31 5.38
C GLY A 44 2.00 5.46 6.06
N TYR A 45 2.18 6.64 5.48
CA TYR A 45 1.49 7.87 5.84
C TYR A 45 0.45 8.18 4.77
N PHE A 46 -0.79 8.45 5.17
CA PHE A 46 -1.90 8.75 4.28
C PHE A 46 -2.56 10.06 4.68
N HIS A 47 -2.99 10.84 3.71
CA HIS A 47 -3.55 12.17 3.90
C HIS A 47 -4.83 12.33 3.07
N SER A 48 -5.93 12.74 3.70
CA SER A 48 -7.16 13.13 3.01
C SER A 48 -7.21 14.64 2.84
N PHE A 49 -7.55 15.11 1.62
CA PHE A 49 -7.61 16.53 1.27
C PHE A 49 -9.00 17.15 1.44
N VAL A 50 -10.04 16.32 1.52
CA VAL A 50 -11.42 16.76 1.66
C VAL A 50 -11.92 16.25 3.01
N ASP A 51 -12.52 17.16 3.75
CA ASP A 51 -13.02 16.97 5.11
C ASP A 51 -14.43 17.56 5.12
N ASP A 52 -15.42 16.73 5.43
CA ASP A 52 -16.68 17.26 5.95
C ASP A 52 -16.41 17.60 7.41
N TYR A 53 -16.72 18.84 7.81
CA TYR A 53 -16.37 19.57 9.06
C TYR A 53 -16.46 18.81 10.42
N ASP A 54 -16.94 17.57 10.42
CA ASP A 54 -17.14 16.67 11.56
C ASP A 54 -16.02 15.62 11.76
N GLY A 55 -14.97 15.59 10.91
CA GLY A 55 -13.88 14.60 10.99
C GLY A 55 -14.15 13.29 10.24
N ASP A 56 -15.10 13.32 9.31
CA ASP A 56 -15.44 12.23 8.41
C ASP A 56 -14.44 12.17 7.24
N VAL A 57 -13.98 10.96 6.87
CA VAL A 57 -12.99 10.81 5.80
C VAL A 57 -13.68 10.58 4.46
N SER A 58 -13.86 11.66 3.72
CA SER A 58 -14.49 11.62 2.39
C SER A 58 -13.70 12.48 1.39
N GLY A 59 -13.30 11.88 0.27
CA GLY A 59 -12.72 12.58 -0.88
C GLY A 59 -11.30 12.15 -1.22
N LEU A 60 -10.51 13.05 -1.84
CA LEU A 60 -9.20 12.71 -2.39
C LEU A 60 -8.20 12.36 -1.29
N MET A 61 -7.42 11.29 -1.52
CA MET A 61 -6.33 10.89 -0.64
C MET A 61 -5.01 10.70 -1.38
N LEU A 62 -3.91 10.99 -0.69
CA LEU A 62 -2.56 10.65 -1.11
C LEU A 62 -1.84 9.94 0.03
N GLY A 63 -1.11 8.88 -0.27
CA GLY A 63 -0.30 8.16 0.70
C GLY A 63 1.07 7.78 0.16
N LEU A 64 2.00 7.62 1.09
CA LEU A 64 3.34 7.10 0.85
C LEU A 64 3.58 5.93 1.80
N GLU A 65 3.96 4.78 1.24
CA GLU A 65 4.27 3.54 1.93
C GLU A 65 5.74 3.18 1.72
N VAL A 66 6.36 2.57 2.73
CA VAL A 66 7.63 1.84 2.61
C VAL A 66 7.40 0.43 3.12
N ALA A 67 7.84 -0.56 2.34
CA ALA A 67 7.59 -1.96 2.63
C ALA A 67 8.78 -2.87 2.29
N GLY A 68 8.92 -3.92 3.09
CA GLY A 68 9.76 -5.08 2.81
C GLY A 68 8.90 -6.26 2.36
N THR A 69 9.34 -7.01 1.36
CA THR A 69 8.74 -8.28 0.94
C THR A 69 9.81 -9.37 0.96
N GLN A 70 9.50 -10.50 1.58
CA GLN A 70 10.28 -11.73 1.49
C GLN A 70 9.42 -12.78 0.79
N SER A 71 9.97 -13.49 -0.17
CA SER A 71 9.32 -14.61 -0.86
C SER A 71 10.31 -15.75 -1.01
N ASP A 72 9.90 -16.93 -0.56
CA ASP A 72 10.72 -18.14 -0.52
C ASP A 72 10.12 -19.22 -1.41
N GLY A 73 10.97 -19.88 -2.18
CA GLY A 73 10.68 -21.05 -2.99
C GLY A 73 11.82 -22.07 -2.93
N PRO A 74 11.63 -23.29 -3.48
CA PRO A 74 12.61 -24.37 -3.36
C PRO A 74 14.02 -24.03 -3.86
N ASP A 75 14.11 -23.22 -4.91
CA ASP A 75 15.36 -22.85 -5.58
C ASP A 75 15.57 -21.32 -5.67
N ILE A 76 14.68 -20.53 -5.06
CA ILE A 76 14.68 -19.08 -5.18
C ILE A 76 14.27 -18.38 -3.87
N GLU A 77 15.04 -17.37 -3.48
CA GLU A 77 14.68 -16.42 -2.43
C GLU A 77 14.67 -15.01 -3.02
N ILE A 78 13.60 -14.26 -2.76
CA ILE A 78 13.42 -12.88 -3.23
C ILE A 78 13.17 -11.98 -2.03
N GLU A 79 14.05 -11.01 -1.85
CA GLU A 79 13.86 -9.91 -0.89
C GLU A 79 13.64 -8.61 -1.64
N THR A 80 12.67 -7.80 -1.25
CA THR A 80 12.38 -6.51 -1.88
C THR A 80 12.17 -5.44 -0.83
N ILE A 81 12.73 -4.25 -1.07
CA ILE A 81 12.39 -3.02 -0.35
C ILE A 81 11.83 -2.03 -1.36
N ALA A 82 10.60 -1.57 -1.15
CA ALA A 82 9.90 -0.67 -2.06
C ALA A 82 9.32 0.54 -1.33
N ALA A 83 9.27 1.66 -2.04
CA ALA A 83 8.48 2.83 -1.67
C ALA A 83 7.33 2.99 -2.67
N THR A 84 6.12 3.19 -2.16
CA THR A 84 4.89 3.14 -2.95
C THR A 84 4.03 4.36 -2.69
N VAL A 85 3.62 5.03 -3.76
CA VAL A 85 2.67 6.13 -3.73
C VAL A 85 1.27 5.58 -3.98
N HIS A 86 0.32 6.00 -3.16
CA HIS A 86 -1.10 5.71 -3.29
C HIS A 86 -1.83 7.00 -3.59
N ALA A 87 -2.64 7.04 -4.64
CA ALA A 87 -3.56 8.14 -4.89
C ALA A 87 -4.95 7.55 -5.00
N GLY A 88 -5.96 8.18 -4.39
CA GLY A 88 -7.28 7.56 -4.38
C GLY A 88 -8.39 8.43 -3.82
N LEU A 89 -9.49 7.75 -3.55
CA LEU A 89 -10.67 8.30 -2.91
C LEU A 89 -10.92 7.53 -1.62
N ALA A 90 -11.29 8.25 -0.57
CA ALA A 90 -11.83 7.72 0.65
C ALA A 90 -13.32 8.06 0.75
N PHE A 91 -14.10 7.16 1.35
CA PHE A 91 -15.54 7.30 1.50
C PHE A 91 -15.93 6.88 2.91
N GLN A 92 -16.45 7.84 3.67
CA GLN A 92 -17.08 7.54 4.94
C GLN A 92 -18.41 6.83 4.68
N THR A 93 -18.68 5.75 5.41
CA THR A 93 -19.98 5.06 5.34
C THR A 93 -20.99 5.70 6.31
N ASP A 94 -22.25 5.28 6.25
CA ASP A 94 -23.29 5.70 7.21
C ASP A 94 -22.92 5.34 8.67
N VAL A 95 -21.99 4.39 8.87
CA VAL A 95 -21.38 4.13 10.17
C VAL A 95 -20.11 4.99 10.28
N ARG A 96 -20.13 5.99 11.16
CA ARG A 96 -19.01 6.94 11.36
C ARG A 96 -17.65 6.30 11.66
N GLN A 97 -17.64 5.11 12.26
CA GLN A 97 -16.40 4.39 12.52
C GLN A 97 -15.84 3.71 11.26
N ILE A 98 -16.65 3.51 10.22
CA ILE A 98 -16.26 2.70 9.05
C ILE A 98 -16.04 3.58 7.83
N HIS A 99 -14.84 3.50 7.25
CA HIS A 99 -14.52 4.15 5.99
C HIS A 99 -13.88 3.18 4.99
N LEU A 100 -14.10 3.47 3.71
CA LEU A 100 -13.58 2.74 2.55
C LEU A 100 -12.56 3.59 1.82
N GLU A 101 -11.57 2.94 1.21
CA GLU A 101 -10.57 3.60 0.36
C GLU A 101 -10.37 2.81 -0.92
N LEU A 102 -10.23 3.52 -2.04
CA LEU A 102 -9.97 2.92 -3.34
C LEU A 102 -9.04 3.82 -4.16
N GLY A 103 -8.02 3.24 -4.79
CA GLY A 103 -7.19 4.02 -5.69
C GLY A 103 -6.05 3.24 -6.33
N PRO A 104 -5.42 3.82 -7.36
CA PRO A 104 -4.17 3.29 -7.91
C PRO A 104 -3.00 3.37 -6.91
N LEU A 105 -2.03 2.49 -7.13
CA LEU A 105 -0.73 2.50 -6.47
C LEU A 105 0.39 2.37 -7.50
N PHE A 106 1.52 3.00 -7.21
CA PHE A 106 2.75 2.90 -7.98
C PHE A 106 3.95 2.91 -7.05
N GLY A 107 4.83 1.93 -7.18
CA GLY A 107 6.00 1.81 -6.34
C GLY A 107 7.27 1.51 -7.12
N VAL A 108 8.37 1.89 -6.51
CA VAL A 108 9.73 1.64 -7.00
C VAL A 108 10.57 1.17 -5.83
N GLY A 109 11.50 0.28 -6.10
CA GLY A 109 12.33 -0.30 -5.06
C GLY A 109 13.58 -0.96 -5.60
N ARG A 110 14.18 -1.73 -4.71
CA ARG A 110 15.29 -2.62 -5.01
C ARG A 110 14.93 -4.01 -4.53
N ASN A 111 15.30 -5.02 -5.30
CA ASN A 111 15.19 -6.40 -4.88
C ASN A 111 16.55 -7.11 -4.89
N SER A 112 16.68 -8.13 -4.06
CA SER A 112 17.72 -9.15 -4.09
C SER A 112 17.05 -10.46 -4.51
N VAL A 113 17.71 -11.22 -5.36
CA VAL A 113 17.31 -12.58 -5.73
C VAL A 113 18.48 -13.50 -5.55
N GLU A 114 18.28 -14.55 -4.76
CA GLU A 114 19.17 -15.68 -4.67
C GLU A 114 18.55 -16.84 -5.43
N PHE A 115 19.28 -17.37 -6.42
CA PHE A 115 18.85 -18.49 -7.24
C PHE A 115 19.98 -19.53 -7.31
N VAL A 116 19.73 -20.73 -6.77
CA VAL A 116 20.72 -21.85 -6.74
C VAL A 116 22.08 -21.41 -6.16
N GLY A 117 22.06 -20.60 -5.10
CA GLY A 117 23.26 -20.11 -4.39
C GLY A 117 24.00 -18.94 -5.07
N GLU A 118 23.49 -18.43 -6.19
CA GLU A 118 23.97 -17.19 -6.79
C GLU A 118 23.04 -16.03 -6.44
N SER A 119 23.60 -14.95 -5.89
CA SER A 119 22.85 -13.75 -5.52
C SER A 119 23.08 -12.60 -6.49
N THR A 120 22.00 -11.87 -6.78
CA THR A 120 22.04 -10.68 -7.63
C THR A 120 20.95 -9.70 -7.19
N SER A 121 21.08 -8.43 -7.56
CA SER A 121 20.15 -7.39 -7.13
C SER A 121 19.70 -6.54 -8.30
N GLY A 122 18.47 -6.06 -8.22
CA GLY A 122 17.76 -5.46 -9.33
C GLY A 122 16.93 -4.27 -8.94
N THR A 123 16.43 -3.56 -9.96
CA THR A 123 15.40 -2.55 -9.75
C THR A 123 14.03 -3.20 -9.75
N TYR A 124 13.21 -2.82 -8.78
CA TYR A 124 11.84 -3.27 -8.59
C TYR A 124 10.85 -2.17 -8.96
N TYR A 125 9.75 -2.54 -9.61
CA TYR A 125 8.61 -1.67 -9.87
C TYR A 125 7.31 -2.40 -9.55
N GLU A 126 6.37 -1.71 -8.93
CA GLU A 126 5.01 -2.19 -8.74
C GLU A 126 3.98 -1.17 -9.25
N ALA A 127 2.90 -1.66 -9.82
CA ALA A 127 1.75 -0.85 -10.19
C ALA A 127 0.47 -1.66 -10.01
N GLY A 128 -0.61 -1.01 -9.59
CA GLY A 128 -1.85 -1.72 -9.34
C GLY A 128 -2.97 -0.84 -8.84
N VAL A 129 -3.97 -1.50 -8.28
CA VAL A 129 -5.10 -0.86 -7.60
C VAL A 129 -5.24 -1.47 -6.20
N ARG A 130 -5.67 -0.63 -5.27
CA ARG A 130 -5.86 -0.95 -3.85
C ARG A 130 -7.28 -0.62 -3.46
N GLY A 131 -7.94 -1.53 -2.75
CA GLY A 131 -9.16 -1.29 -1.99
C GLY A 131 -8.94 -1.61 -0.51
N ALA A 132 -9.42 -0.77 0.39
CA ALA A 132 -9.29 -1.00 1.83
C ALA A 132 -10.55 -0.61 2.59
N LEU A 133 -10.75 -1.28 3.72
CA LEU A 133 -11.84 -1.06 4.66
C LEU A 133 -11.24 -0.90 6.06
N PHE A 134 -11.66 0.14 6.76
CA PHE A 134 -11.16 0.45 8.09
C PHE A 134 -12.29 0.67 9.08
N TRP A 135 -12.03 0.31 10.32
CA TRP A 135 -12.77 0.67 11.51
C TRP A 135 -11.90 1.60 12.36
N THR A 136 -12.34 2.84 12.55
CA THR A 136 -11.69 3.86 13.37
C THR A 136 -12.41 3.98 14.71
N PHE A 137 -11.67 3.82 15.80
CA PHE A 137 -12.16 4.00 17.16
C PHE A 137 -12.14 5.49 17.52
N ASP A 138 -12.97 5.90 18.49
CA ASP A 138 -13.08 7.30 18.93
C ASP A 138 -11.74 7.91 19.39
N ALA A 139 -10.80 7.08 19.84
CA ALA A 139 -9.45 7.49 20.22
C ALA A 139 -8.50 7.76 19.04
N GLY A 140 -8.93 7.51 17.80
CA GLY A 140 -8.12 7.65 16.58
C GLY A 140 -7.40 6.37 16.14
N PHE A 141 -7.39 5.31 16.96
CA PHE A 141 -6.87 4.01 16.55
C PHE A 141 -7.69 3.43 15.39
N GLN A 142 -7.04 2.73 14.46
CA GLN A 142 -7.68 2.14 13.29
C GLN A 142 -7.28 0.68 13.14
N LEU A 143 -8.25 -0.16 12.76
CA LEU A 143 -8.01 -1.53 12.29
C LEU A 143 -8.66 -1.68 10.92
N GLY A 144 -8.01 -2.41 10.02
CA GLY A 144 -8.54 -2.56 8.68
C GLY A 144 -8.02 -3.77 7.93
N VAL A 145 -8.62 -3.97 6.77
CA VAL A 145 -8.19 -4.94 5.77
C VAL A 145 -7.89 -4.20 4.47
N ASP A 146 -6.88 -4.67 3.78
CA ASP A 146 -6.36 -4.08 2.54
C ASP A 146 -6.25 -5.17 1.48
N GLY A 147 -6.80 -4.92 0.30
CA GLY A 147 -6.71 -5.80 -0.86
C GLY A 147 -6.08 -5.06 -2.02
N ARG A 148 -5.07 -5.67 -2.65
CA ARG A 148 -4.39 -5.11 -3.82
C ARG A 148 -4.47 -6.07 -4.98
N TRP A 149 -4.69 -5.53 -6.16
CA TRP A 149 -4.43 -6.25 -7.40
C TRP A 149 -3.28 -5.53 -8.10
N GLN A 150 -2.14 -6.19 -8.23
CA GLN A 150 -0.91 -5.52 -8.66
C GLN A 150 -0.08 -6.38 -9.62
N THR A 151 0.73 -5.69 -10.41
CA THR A 151 1.84 -6.26 -11.17
C THR A 151 3.13 -5.71 -10.57
N ALA A 152 4.03 -6.61 -10.19
CA ALA A 152 5.34 -6.33 -9.67
C ALA A 152 6.38 -6.93 -10.61
N ARG A 153 7.39 -6.14 -10.99
CA ARG A 153 8.46 -6.58 -11.89
C ARG A 153 9.82 -6.18 -11.34
N SER A 154 10.73 -7.13 -11.39
CA SER A 154 12.14 -6.94 -11.07
C SER A 154 12.99 -7.15 -12.31
N TYR A 155 13.99 -6.30 -12.52
CA TYR A 155 15.01 -6.50 -13.56
C TYR A 155 16.35 -6.79 -12.91
N ILE A 156 16.97 -7.89 -13.32
CA ILE A 156 18.12 -8.47 -12.64
C ILE A 156 19.15 -8.88 -13.69
N ASP A 157 20.42 -8.62 -13.42
CA ASP A 157 21.51 -9.11 -14.25
C ASP A 157 22.02 -10.43 -13.66
N PHE A 158 21.88 -11.53 -14.41
CA PHE A 158 22.29 -12.88 -14.00
C PHE A 158 23.17 -13.50 -15.08
N ALA A 159 24.37 -13.96 -14.72
CA ALA A 159 25.34 -14.54 -15.65
C ALA A 159 25.66 -13.67 -16.90
N GLY A 160 25.53 -12.34 -16.80
CA GLY A 160 25.76 -11.40 -17.91
C GLY A 160 24.54 -11.14 -18.80
N ASP A 161 23.41 -11.82 -18.54
CA ASP A 161 22.12 -11.58 -19.21
C ASP A 161 21.16 -10.81 -18.30
N ARG A 162 20.46 -9.82 -18.87
CA ARG A 162 19.36 -9.16 -18.16
C ARG A 162 18.11 -10.02 -18.21
N ARG A 163 17.61 -10.42 -17.05
CA ARG A 163 16.39 -11.21 -16.84
C ARG A 163 15.37 -10.41 -16.04
N SER A 164 14.12 -10.91 -16.00
CA SER A 164 13.08 -10.33 -15.16
C SER A 164 12.34 -11.38 -14.36
N ALA A 165 12.03 -11.04 -13.11
CA ALA A 165 11.03 -11.74 -12.29
C ALA A 165 9.73 -10.92 -12.34
N GLU A 166 8.59 -11.58 -12.47
CA GLU A 166 7.28 -10.92 -12.45
C GLU A 166 6.35 -11.62 -11.46
N SER A 167 5.56 -10.82 -10.75
CA SER A 167 4.43 -11.29 -9.94
C SER A 167 3.21 -10.50 -10.36
N ARG A 168 2.07 -11.19 -10.54
CA ARG A 168 0.82 -10.55 -10.91
C ARG A 168 -0.35 -11.25 -10.24
N GLY A 169 -0.94 -10.59 -9.26
CA GLY A 169 -2.14 -11.11 -8.65
C GLY A 169 -2.63 -10.29 -7.49
N PHE A 170 -3.37 -10.99 -6.63
CA PHE A 170 -4.03 -10.42 -5.47
C PHE A 170 -3.14 -10.53 -4.23
N MET A 171 -3.04 -9.44 -3.47
CA MET A 171 -2.41 -9.41 -2.15
C MET A 171 -3.44 -8.95 -1.12
N GLY A 172 -3.66 -9.78 -0.10
CA GLY A 172 -4.47 -9.43 1.07
C GLY A 172 -3.59 -9.05 2.26
N SER A 173 -3.97 -8.01 3.01
CA SER A 173 -3.24 -7.55 4.19
C SER A 173 -4.17 -7.16 5.33
N LEU A 174 -3.64 -7.27 6.55
CA LEU A 174 -4.21 -6.67 7.76
C LEU A 174 -3.49 -5.36 8.04
N VAL A 175 -4.24 -4.35 8.47
CA VAL A 175 -3.73 -3.00 8.72
C VAL A 175 -4.11 -2.54 10.11
N ALA A 176 -3.18 -1.89 10.80
CA ALA A 176 -3.44 -1.14 12.02
C ALA A 176 -2.89 0.28 11.84
N GLY A 177 -3.53 1.28 12.44
CA GLY A 177 -3.11 2.66 12.25
C GLY A 177 -3.58 3.62 13.33
N TRP A 178 -3.15 4.87 13.18
CA TRP A 178 -3.52 5.97 14.06
C TRP A 178 -3.85 7.22 13.23
N ARG A 179 -5.02 7.78 13.48
CA ARG A 179 -5.55 9.00 12.86
C ARG A 179 -5.26 10.23 13.73
N PHE A 180 -4.85 11.33 13.10
CA PHE A 180 -4.56 12.61 13.76
C PHE A 180 -4.79 13.82 12.84
#